data_AF-A0AAU6D4G1-F1
#
_entry.id   AF-A0AAU6D4G1-F1
#
_cell.length_a   1.000
_cell.length_b   1.000
_cell.length_c   1.000
_cell.angle_alpha   90.00
_cell.angle_beta   90.00
_cell.angle_gamma   90.00
#
_symmetry.space_group_name_H-M   'P 1'
#
loop_
_entity.id
_entity.type
_entity.pdbx_description
1 polymer ?
#
loop_
_entity_poly.entity_id
_entity_poly.type
_entity_poly.pdbx_seq_one_letter_code
_entity_poly.pdbx_strand_id
1 'polypeptide(L)'
;MNNQQAAAVPADPTQLMVEFTHVHRFLDPAERGVQTWRVRLTAQDRPVGTFRVTRGLYWKSGNLRERLSDEQGFPEVVAGQLLNSDGSFSTAFEAFVEMAGSIVVVELLELAEPWDDAALVAGVVASIIDRLADNDCAVVFPRADEPDATRCQEVLAQAAALLSAAYFSDELQIIDTALDAPEQAAKQVRGHLCARIAVVGADFWDEDDEGTGDEDYPVLTARSAAVLRRALEDLSDEAWREVASLGGEPLGPGVGGLFGSLPRVTFNQGGPWRRQMARAFDDLAADLAGGVEVVPRCTGEEMALHLGIARARALTRNRPRLVAESVAGLPEDRRDFGWEAASEELFEDGDVLMLFDQSLDGIENSGNEANQALGMVNLAPVDWFTAFDADFARDPGRGFRNP
;
A
#
# COMPACT_ATOMS: atom_id res chain seq x y z
N MET A 1 -47.55 31.57 7.35
CA MET A 1 -46.20 31.52 7.93
C MET A 1 -45.49 30.34 7.29
N ASN A 2 -44.77 30.58 6.19
CA ASN A 2 -44.01 29.54 5.50
C ASN A 2 -42.70 29.35 6.26
N ASN A 3 -42.57 28.20 6.92
CA ASN A 3 -41.34 27.75 7.54
C ASN A 3 -40.46 27.16 6.43
N GLN A 4 -39.68 28.01 5.75
CA GLN A 4 -38.55 27.52 4.95
C GLN A 4 -37.51 27.00 5.92
N GLN A 5 -37.48 25.67 6.11
CA GLN A 5 -36.30 24.97 6.59
C GLN A 5 -35.16 25.35 5.64
N ALA A 6 -34.24 26.19 6.12
CA ALA A 6 -32.98 26.39 5.44
C ALA A 6 -32.31 25.02 5.34
N ALA A 7 -32.12 24.50 4.14
CA ALA A 7 -31.35 23.29 3.93
C ALA A 7 -29.97 23.50 4.57
N ALA A 8 -29.56 22.59 5.46
CA ALA A 8 -28.24 22.63 6.06
C ALA A 8 -27.21 22.64 4.92
N VAL A 9 -26.30 23.61 4.92
CA VAL A 9 -25.23 23.67 3.93
C VAL A 9 -24.37 22.42 4.14
N PRO A 10 -24.23 21.55 3.13
CA PRO A 10 -23.44 20.33 3.28
C PRO A 10 -21.99 20.70 3.61
N ALA A 11 -21.34 19.88 4.45
CA ALA A 11 -19.92 20.04 4.75
C ALA A 11 -19.10 20.02 3.45
N ASP A 12 -18.16 20.95 3.33
CA ASP A 12 -17.18 21.01 2.25
C ASP A 12 -15.93 20.21 2.67
N PRO A 13 -15.71 19.01 2.09
CA PRO A 13 -14.60 18.15 2.50
C PRO A 13 -13.23 18.79 2.32
N THR A 14 -13.09 19.78 1.43
CA THR A 14 -11.80 20.46 1.17
C THR A 14 -11.30 21.28 2.35
N GLN A 15 -12.19 21.60 3.30
CA GLN A 15 -11.85 22.37 4.48
C GLN A 15 -11.41 21.48 5.66
N LEU A 16 -11.50 20.16 5.50
CA LEU A 16 -11.20 19.20 6.56
C LEU A 16 -9.70 18.86 6.58
N MET A 17 -9.07 19.07 7.73
CA MET A 17 -7.72 18.62 8.03
C MET A 17 -7.77 17.49 9.04
N VAL A 18 -6.95 16.46 8.80
CA VAL A 18 -6.82 15.26 9.65
C VAL A 18 -5.44 15.24 10.30
N GLU A 19 -5.37 15.27 11.61
CA GLU A 19 -4.13 15.22 12.39
C GLU A 19 -4.02 13.90 13.16
N PHE A 20 -2.89 13.21 13.04
CA PHE A 20 -2.60 11.95 13.74
C PHE A 20 -1.63 12.18 14.89
N THR A 21 -2.08 11.94 16.12
CA THR A 21 -1.23 12.03 17.31
C THR A 21 -1.10 10.66 17.97
N HIS A 22 0.11 10.11 18.00
CA HIS A 22 0.43 8.92 18.78
C HIS A 22 0.42 9.25 20.29
N VAL A 23 -0.33 8.49 21.08
CA VAL A 23 -0.62 8.82 22.49
C VAL A 23 0.35 8.17 23.47
N HIS A 24 1.09 7.15 23.02
CA HIS A 24 1.97 6.32 23.84
C HIS A 24 3.37 6.92 24.05
N ARG A 25 4.02 6.52 25.15
CA ARG A 25 5.39 6.93 25.51
C ARG A 25 6.39 5.96 24.89
N PHE A 26 7.40 6.51 24.22
CA PHE A 26 8.37 5.77 23.40
C PHE A 26 9.11 4.60 24.10
N LEU A 27 9.15 4.54 25.44
CA LEU A 27 9.92 3.56 26.20
C LEU A 27 9.12 2.86 27.32
N ASP A 28 7.78 2.86 27.28
CA ASP A 28 7.00 2.14 28.29
C ASP A 28 6.85 0.65 27.91
N PRO A 29 7.43 -0.30 28.68
CA PRO A 29 7.28 -1.73 28.40
C PRO A 29 5.83 -2.23 28.58
N ALA A 30 5.01 -1.53 29.37
CA ALA A 30 3.60 -1.86 29.56
C ALA A 30 2.80 -1.62 28.26
N GLU A 31 3.25 -0.69 27.43
CA GLU A 31 2.64 -0.29 26.15
C GLU A 31 3.16 -1.10 24.94
N ARG A 32 3.89 -2.21 25.16
CA ARG A 32 4.39 -3.05 24.05
C ARG A 32 3.26 -3.81 23.34
N GLY A 33 3.17 -3.65 22.03
CA GLY A 33 2.27 -4.45 21.20
C GLY A 33 0.82 -3.96 21.18
N VAL A 34 0.46 -2.92 21.94
CA VAL A 34 -0.74 -2.11 21.68
C VAL A 34 -0.29 -0.67 21.49
N GLN A 35 -0.85 0.01 20.50
CA GLN A 35 -0.53 1.39 20.17
C GLN A 35 -1.84 2.15 19.97
N THR A 36 -1.95 3.34 20.57
CA THR A 36 -3.16 4.17 20.42
C THR A 36 -2.81 5.51 19.79
N TRP A 37 -3.61 5.89 18.80
CA TRP A 37 -3.59 7.20 18.15
C TRP A 37 -4.88 7.94 18.44
N ARG A 38 -4.75 9.25 18.61
CA ARG A 38 -5.85 10.18 18.54
C ARG A 38 -5.81 10.85 17.18
N VAL A 39 -6.88 10.70 16.41
CA VAL A 39 -7.02 11.34 15.11
C VAL A 39 -7.99 12.51 15.26
N ARG A 40 -7.49 13.73 15.11
CA ARG A 40 -8.31 14.95 15.24
C ARG A 40 -8.74 15.43 13.87
N LEU A 41 -10.01 15.79 13.77
CA LEU A 41 -10.55 16.47 12.62
C LEU A 41 -10.71 17.95 12.95
N THR A 42 -10.21 18.79 12.06
CA THR A 42 -10.40 20.24 12.15
C THR A 42 -10.92 20.79 10.83
N ALA A 43 -11.82 21.76 10.90
CA ALA A 43 -12.25 22.52 9.73
C ALA A 43 -12.04 24.01 10.02
N GLN A 44 -11.30 24.70 9.15
CA GLN A 44 -10.92 26.09 9.36
C GLN A 44 -10.32 26.33 10.77
N ASP A 45 -9.37 25.46 11.16
CA ASP A 45 -8.71 25.44 12.48
C ASP A 45 -9.62 25.21 13.70
N ARG A 46 -10.89 24.82 13.50
CA ARG A 46 -11.80 24.46 14.60
C ARG A 46 -11.94 22.95 14.71
N PRO A 47 -11.90 22.36 15.92
CA PRO A 47 -12.12 20.93 16.08
C PRO A 47 -13.57 20.58 15.71
N VAL A 48 -13.73 19.60 14.84
CA VAL A 48 -15.04 19.11 14.36
C VAL A 48 -15.28 17.64 14.64
N GLY A 49 -14.23 16.89 15.01
CA GLY A 49 -14.39 15.50 15.41
C GLY A 49 -13.10 14.89 15.91
N THR A 50 -13.21 13.72 16.53
CA THR A 50 -12.07 12.95 17.04
C THR A 50 -12.33 11.46 16.93
N PHE A 51 -11.34 10.72 16.44
CA PHE A 51 -11.28 9.26 16.51
C PHE A 51 -10.23 8.81 17.52
N ARG A 52 -10.49 7.66 18.13
CA ARG A 52 -9.49 6.81 18.76
C ARG A 52 -9.22 5.64 17.83
N VAL A 53 -7.94 5.39 17.56
CA VAL A 53 -7.50 4.22 16.80
C VAL A 53 -6.55 3.43 17.67
N THR A 54 -6.85 2.16 17.91
CA THR A 54 -6.03 1.27 18.73
C THR A 54 -5.54 0.12 17.87
N ARG A 55 -4.22 0.00 17.70
CA ARG A 55 -3.60 -1.11 16.96
C ARG A 55 -3.03 -2.13 17.93
N GLY A 56 -3.49 -3.37 17.80
CA GLY A 56 -2.96 -4.55 18.47
C GLY A 56 -2.02 -5.34 17.57
N LEU A 57 -0.77 -5.52 18.00
CA LEU A 57 0.24 -6.32 17.32
C LEU A 57 0.33 -7.68 18.02
N TYR A 58 -0.24 -8.71 17.42
CA TYR A 58 -0.33 -10.05 18.00
C TYR A 58 1.04 -10.59 18.40
N TRP A 59 2.00 -10.58 17.47
CA TRP A 59 3.35 -11.11 17.65
C TRP A 59 4.22 -10.34 18.66
N LYS A 60 3.84 -9.11 19.06
CA LYS A 60 4.55 -8.30 20.07
C LYS A 60 3.91 -8.34 21.44
N SER A 61 2.70 -8.87 21.54
CA SER A 61 1.89 -8.82 22.75
C SER A 61 1.97 -10.15 23.47
N GLY A 62 2.45 -10.16 24.72
CA GLY A 62 2.45 -11.39 25.52
C GLY A 62 1.05 -11.96 25.77
N ASN A 63 0.06 -11.08 25.92
CA ASN A 63 -1.37 -11.38 25.93
C ASN A 63 -2.10 -10.20 25.28
N LEU A 64 -2.45 -10.31 24.00
CA LEU A 64 -3.09 -9.21 23.27
C LEU A 64 -4.50 -8.90 23.81
N ARG A 65 -5.22 -9.92 24.30
CA ARG A 65 -6.58 -9.77 24.80
C ARG A 65 -6.62 -8.84 26.00
N GLU A 66 -5.80 -9.14 27.01
CA GLU A 66 -5.70 -8.32 28.22
C GLU A 66 -5.30 -6.88 27.88
N ARG A 67 -4.31 -6.71 26.99
CA ARG A 67 -3.80 -5.39 26.59
C ARG A 67 -4.82 -4.55 25.83
N LEU A 68 -5.62 -5.14 24.93
CA LEU A 68 -6.70 -4.42 24.26
C LEU A 68 -7.85 -4.11 25.22
N SER A 69 -8.14 -5.00 26.17
CA SER A 69 -9.13 -4.75 27.23
C SER A 69 -8.74 -3.58 28.15
N ASP A 70 -7.44 -3.39 28.42
CA ASP A 70 -6.94 -2.26 29.24
C ASP A 70 -7.27 -0.88 28.63
N GLU A 71 -7.44 -0.80 27.31
CA GLU A 71 -7.84 0.44 26.63
C GLU A 71 -9.31 0.82 26.89
N GLN A 72 -10.13 -0.12 27.38
CA GLN A 72 -11.55 0.03 27.74
C GLN A 72 -12.47 0.46 26.58
N GLY A 73 -13.77 0.23 26.73
CA GLY A 73 -14.76 0.60 25.73
C GLY A 73 -14.71 -0.33 24.52
N PHE A 74 -14.72 0.21 23.30
CA PHE A 74 -14.81 -0.63 22.11
C PHE A 74 -13.65 -1.64 21.92
N PRO A 75 -12.38 -1.31 22.17
CA PRO A 75 -11.28 -2.29 22.17
C PRO A 75 -11.50 -3.50 23.09
N GLU A 76 -12.17 -3.33 24.24
CA GLU A 76 -12.48 -4.43 25.16
C GLU A 76 -13.50 -5.41 24.57
N VAL A 77 -14.51 -4.89 23.88
CA VAL A 77 -15.50 -5.69 23.14
C VAL A 77 -14.81 -6.50 22.03
N VAL A 78 -13.96 -5.83 21.24
CA VAL A 78 -13.17 -6.49 20.19
C VAL A 78 -12.29 -7.59 20.76
N ALA A 79 -11.59 -7.33 21.86
CA ALA A 79 -10.74 -8.32 22.52
C ALA A 79 -11.54 -9.54 23.01
N GLY A 80 -12.76 -9.33 23.49
CA GLY A 80 -13.64 -10.38 23.97
C GLY A 80 -14.08 -11.38 22.89
N GLN A 81 -14.18 -10.91 21.64
CA GLN A 81 -14.70 -11.71 20.52
C GLN A 81 -13.60 -12.26 19.60
N LEU A 82 -12.55 -11.48 19.33
CA LEU A 82 -11.52 -11.87 18.37
C LEU A 82 -10.40 -12.69 18.99
N LEU A 83 -10.26 -12.68 20.32
CA LEU A 83 -9.11 -13.28 21.01
C LEU A 83 -9.56 -14.29 22.07
N ASN A 84 -8.81 -15.39 22.19
CA ASN A 84 -8.94 -16.36 23.29
C ASN A 84 -8.37 -15.79 24.59
N SER A 85 -8.60 -16.48 25.72
CA SER A 85 -8.14 -16.04 27.05
C SER A 85 -6.61 -15.93 27.17
N ASP A 86 -5.86 -16.64 26.33
CA ASP A 86 -4.39 -16.59 26.26
C ASP A 86 -3.87 -15.48 25.33
N GLY A 87 -4.77 -14.72 24.68
CA GLY A 87 -4.42 -13.63 23.76
C GLY A 87 -4.13 -14.07 22.32
N SER A 88 -4.29 -15.36 22.00
CA SER A 88 -4.31 -15.85 20.62
C SER A 88 -5.60 -15.47 19.89
N PHE A 89 -5.56 -15.46 18.56
CA PHE A 89 -6.77 -15.27 17.75
C PHE A 89 -7.76 -16.41 17.93
N SER A 90 -9.05 -16.08 17.97
CA SER A 90 -10.10 -17.09 18.04
C SER A 90 -10.23 -17.81 16.70
N THR A 91 -10.58 -19.09 16.73
CA THR A 91 -10.76 -19.88 15.49
C THR A 91 -11.81 -19.29 14.56
N ALA A 92 -12.84 -18.64 15.11
CA ALA A 92 -13.87 -17.96 14.32
C ALA A 92 -13.28 -16.76 13.56
N PHE A 93 -12.39 -16.00 14.21
CA PHE A 93 -11.71 -14.87 13.58
C PHE A 93 -10.70 -15.33 12.53
N GLU A 94 -9.87 -16.34 12.83
CA GLU A 94 -8.90 -16.90 11.85
C GLU A 94 -9.57 -17.54 10.63
N ALA A 95 -10.82 -18.00 10.76
CA ALA A 95 -11.60 -18.50 9.62
C ALA A 95 -12.24 -17.36 8.81
N PHE A 96 -12.31 -16.15 9.36
CA PHE A 96 -12.96 -14.99 8.73
C PHE A 96 -11.98 -14.14 7.92
N VAL A 97 -10.74 -13.99 8.39
CA VAL A 97 -9.68 -13.22 7.72
C VAL A 97 -8.61 -14.16 7.15
N GLU A 98 -7.99 -13.82 6.03
CA GLU A 98 -6.95 -14.66 5.41
C GLU A 98 -5.67 -14.68 6.24
N MET A 99 -5.11 -13.50 6.53
CA MET A 99 -3.88 -13.35 7.31
C MET A 99 -3.87 -12.04 8.09
N ALA A 100 -4.20 -12.08 9.39
CA ALA A 100 -4.06 -10.92 10.27
C ALA A 100 -2.82 -11.04 11.17
N GLY A 101 -1.78 -10.26 10.87
CA GLY A 101 -0.63 -10.04 11.77
C GLY A 101 -0.92 -8.97 12.85
N SER A 102 -1.95 -8.15 12.65
CA SER A 102 -2.41 -7.13 13.59
C SER A 102 -3.91 -6.84 13.46
N ILE A 103 -4.47 -6.24 14.51
CA ILE A 103 -5.84 -5.69 14.52
C ILE A 103 -5.76 -4.18 14.66
N VAL A 104 -6.55 -3.43 13.90
CA VAL A 104 -6.76 -1.99 14.08
C VAL A 104 -8.22 -1.75 14.46
N VAL A 105 -8.45 -1.30 15.67
CA VAL A 105 -9.78 -0.95 16.17
C VAL A 105 -10.00 0.54 15.95
N VAL A 106 -11.04 0.90 15.19
CA VAL A 106 -11.40 2.29 14.90
C VAL A 106 -12.65 2.66 15.68
N GLU A 107 -12.59 3.76 16.42
CA GLU A 107 -13.69 4.28 17.21
C GLU A 107 -13.86 5.78 16.96
N LEU A 108 -15.07 6.19 16.58
CA LEU A 108 -15.45 7.60 16.43
C LEU A 108 -16.01 8.09 17.76
N LEU A 109 -15.28 9.01 18.41
CA LEU A 109 -15.65 9.51 19.73
C LEU A 109 -16.63 10.68 19.64
N GLU A 110 -16.33 11.62 18.75
CA GLU A 110 -17.07 12.87 18.61
C GLU A 110 -17.07 13.31 17.14
N LEU A 111 -18.20 13.83 16.68
CA LEU A 111 -18.33 14.44 15.36
C LEU A 111 -19.46 15.47 15.40
N ALA A 112 -19.16 16.70 14.99
CA ALA A 112 -20.11 17.79 14.96
C ALA A 112 -20.82 17.88 13.60
N GLU A 113 -22.11 18.23 13.59
CA GLU A 113 -22.79 18.62 12.35
C GLU A 113 -22.06 19.82 11.69
N PRO A 114 -22.01 19.91 10.34
CA PRO A 114 -22.54 18.97 9.35
C PRO A 114 -21.55 17.87 8.93
N TRP A 115 -20.52 17.58 9.75
CA TRP A 115 -19.45 16.64 9.43
C TRP A 115 -19.81 15.18 9.73
N ASP A 116 -20.97 14.91 10.34
CA ASP A 116 -21.50 13.59 10.70
C ASP A 116 -22.09 12.81 9.51
N ASP A 117 -21.39 12.89 8.38
CA ASP A 117 -21.75 12.25 7.12
C ASP A 117 -20.93 10.98 6.89
N ALA A 118 -21.60 9.87 6.57
CA ALA A 118 -20.97 8.56 6.45
C ALA A 118 -19.92 8.50 5.33
N ALA A 119 -20.13 9.19 4.20
CA ALA A 119 -19.15 9.21 3.11
C ALA A 119 -17.89 9.98 3.51
N LEU A 120 -18.05 11.10 4.22
CA LEU A 120 -16.92 11.87 4.75
C LEU A 120 -16.14 11.07 5.80
N VAL A 121 -16.85 10.42 6.73
CA VAL A 121 -16.23 9.53 7.73
C VAL A 121 -15.52 8.36 7.05
N ALA A 122 -16.09 7.77 6.00
CA ALA A 122 -15.43 6.72 5.21
C ALA A 122 -14.12 7.22 4.58
N GLY A 123 -14.08 8.46 4.07
CA GLY A 123 -12.85 9.08 3.55
C GLY A 123 -11.77 9.25 4.64
N VAL A 124 -12.17 9.64 5.85
CA VAL A 124 -11.27 9.72 7.01
C VAL A 124 -10.78 8.34 7.43
N VAL A 125 -11.66 7.34 7.50
CA VAL A 125 -11.31 5.96 7.83
C VAL A 125 -10.36 5.37 6.80
N ALA A 126 -10.60 5.58 5.51
CA ALA A 126 -9.66 5.18 4.45
C ALA A 126 -8.26 5.80 4.67
N SER A 127 -8.21 7.07 5.09
CA SER A 127 -6.95 7.75 5.43
C SER A 127 -6.27 7.18 6.68
N ILE A 128 -7.05 6.67 7.65
CA ILE A 128 -6.56 5.95 8.83
C ILE A 128 -5.95 4.61 8.42
N ILE A 129 -6.67 3.83 7.61
CA ILE A 129 -6.21 2.52 7.12
C ILE A 129 -4.88 2.68 6.37
N ASP A 130 -4.83 3.58 5.38
CA ASP A 130 -3.63 3.83 4.56
C ASP A 130 -2.37 4.20 5.39
N ARG A 131 -2.57 4.85 6.55
CA ARG A 131 -1.46 5.32 7.40
C ARG A 131 -1.09 4.36 8.51
N LEU A 132 -2.05 3.62 9.07
CA LEU A 132 -1.89 2.88 10.33
C LEU A 132 -2.02 1.36 10.16
N ALA A 133 -2.67 0.88 9.10
CA ALA A 133 -2.75 -0.53 8.77
C ALA A 133 -1.64 -0.93 7.78
N ASP A 134 -1.18 -2.18 7.90
CA ASP A 134 -0.31 -2.85 6.92
C ASP A 134 -1.13 -3.93 6.21
N ASN A 135 -0.60 -4.57 5.16
CA ASN A 135 -1.37 -5.51 4.32
C ASN A 135 -1.97 -6.71 5.11
N ASP A 136 -1.33 -7.14 6.19
CA ASP A 136 -1.81 -8.25 7.04
C ASP A 136 -2.59 -7.73 8.27
N CYS A 137 -3.67 -6.97 8.06
CA CYS A 137 -4.39 -6.32 9.13
C CYS A 137 -5.91 -6.51 9.04
N ALA A 138 -6.54 -6.77 10.19
CA ALA A 138 -7.98 -6.69 10.32
C ALA A 138 -8.37 -5.33 10.91
N VAL A 139 -9.14 -4.53 10.18
CA VAL A 139 -9.66 -3.24 10.66
C VAL A 139 -11.09 -3.45 11.17
N VAL A 140 -11.33 -3.12 12.43
CA VAL A 140 -12.54 -3.51 13.16
C VAL A 140 -13.36 -2.27 13.53
N PHE A 141 -14.66 -2.34 13.27
CA PHE A 141 -15.63 -1.28 13.49
C PHE A 141 -16.86 -1.79 14.24
N PRO A 142 -17.58 -0.92 14.96
CA PRO A 142 -18.87 -1.29 15.55
C PRO A 142 -19.93 -1.51 14.47
N ARG A 143 -20.96 -2.30 14.78
CA ARG A 143 -22.19 -2.42 13.97
C ARG A 143 -23.25 -1.41 14.46
N ALA A 144 -24.10 -0.94 13.56
CA ALA A 144 -25.16 0.05 13.87
C ALA A 144 -26.44 -0.56 14.47
N ASP A 145 -26.59 -1.89 14.45
CA ASP A 145 -27.88 -2.55 14.69
C ASP A 145 -28.29 -2.66 16.17
N GLU A 146 -27.54 -2.03 17.08
CA GLU A 146 -27.91 -1.98 18.49
C GLU A 146 -28.98 -0.90 18.76
N PRO A 147 -30.04 -1.20 19.54
CA PRO A 147 -31.09 -0.23 19.86
C PRO A 147 -30.61 1.06 20.53
N ASP A 148 -29.44 1.01 21.18
CA ASP A 148 -28.83 2.11 21.94
C ASP A 148 -27.57 2.68 21.26
N ALA A 149 -27.37 2.39 19.96
CA ALA A 149 -26.22 2.89 19.20
C ALA A 149 -26.19 4.43 19.20
N THR A 150 -25.04 4.99 19.54
CA THR A 150 -24.82 6.43 19.43
C THR A 150 -24.77 6.85 17.96
N ARG A 151 -25.11 8.11 17.68
CA ARG A 151 -24.98 8.68 16.32
C ARG A 151 -23.59 8.46 15.72
N CYS A 152 -22.52 8.56 16.52
CA CYS A 152 -21.16 8.31 16.07
C CYS A 152 -20.93 6.84 15.68
N GLN A 153 -21.49 5.88 16.42
CA GLN A 153 -21.44 4.46 16.06
C GLN A 153 -22.23 4.18 14.78
N GLU A 154 -23.41 4.75 14.61
CA GLU A 154 -24.21 4.61 13.39
C GLU A 154 -23.46 5.12 12.16
N VAL A 155 -22.90 6.34 12.24
CA VAL A 155 -22.16 6.95 11.13
C VAL A 155 -20.89 6.18 10.83
N LEU A 156 -20.14 5.75 11.85
CA LEU A 156 -18.94 4.94 11.66
C LEU A 156 -19.27 3.57 11.05
N ALA A 157 -20.38 2.96 11.46
CA ALA A 157 -20.79 1.68 10.93
C ALA A 157 -21.22 1.77 9.46
N GLN A 158 -21.93 2.84 9.08
CA GLN A 158 -22.26 3.13 7.68
C GLN A 158 -21.00 3.41 6.86
N ALA A 159 -20.04 4.15 7.43
CA ALA A 159 -18.76 4.43 6.79
C ALA A 159 -17.95 3.14 6.53
N ALA A 160 -17.95 2.21 7.49
CA ALA A 160 -17.31 0.92 7.32
C ALA A 160 -17.99 0.08 6.23
N ALA A 161 -19.32 0.09 6.15
CA ALA A 161 -20.05 -0.56 5.06
C ALA A 161 -19.71 0.04 3.68
N LEU A 162 -19.54 1.36 3.58
CA LEU A 162 -19.06 2.03 2.36
C LEU A 162 -17.63 1.61 1.97
N LEU A 163 -16.84 1.15 2.94
CA LEU A 163 -15.49 0.59 2.74
C LEU A 163 -15.49 -0.94 2.61
N SER A 164 -16.65 -1.53 2.33
CA SER A 164 -16.83 -2.98 2.16
C SER A 164 -16.46 -3.82 3.39
N ALA A 165 -16.62 -3.27 4.60
CA ALA A 165 -16.52 -4.07 5.81
C ALA A 165 -17.60 -5.17 5.82
N ALA A 166 -17.18 -6.39 6.16
CA ALA A 166 -18.05 -7.55 6.26
C ALA A 166 -18.47 -7.80 7.71
N TYR A 167 -19.70 -8.28 7.91
CA TYR A 167 -20.19 -8.61 9.25
C TYR A 167 -19.46 -9.83 9.81
N PHE A 168 -18.82 -9.64 10.96
CA PHE A 168 -18.19 -10.73 11.71
C PHE A 168 -19.13 -11.27 12.79
N SER A 169 -19.81 -10.37 13.50
CA SER A 169 -20.73 -10.70 14.58
C SER A 169 -21.87 -9.69 14.68
N ASP A 170 -22.69 -9.80 15.72
CA ASP A 170 -23.76 -8.85 15.98
C ASP A 170 -23.27 -7.46 16.42
N GLU A 171 -22.02 -7.36 16.85
CA GLU A 171 -21.42 -6.12 17.36
C GLU A 171 -20.29 -5.62 16.45
N LEU A 172 -19.70 -6.49 15.61
CA LEU A 172 -18.47 -6.20 14.86
C LEU A 172 -18.65 -6.37 13.35
N GLN A 173 -18.05 -5.44 12.61
CA GLN A 173 -17.73 -5.60 11.20
C GLN A 173 -16.24 -5.40 10.97
N ILE A 174 -15.68 -6.11 10.00
CA ILE A 174 -14.25 -6.23 9.78
C ILE A 174 -13.94 -6.01 8.31
N ILE A 175 -12.91 -5.21 8.07
CA ILE A 175 -12.20 -5.15 6.79
C ILE A 175 -10.96 -6.01 6.95
N ASP A 176 -10.82 -7.02 6.09
CA ASP A 176 -9.57 -7.72 5.91
C ASP A 176 -8.73 -6.99 4.85
N THR A 177 -7.60 -6.40 5.25
CA THR A 177 -6.75 -5.65 4.32
C THR A 177 -5.86 -6.56 3.46
N ALA A 178 -5.86 -7.87 3.70
CA ALA A 178 -5.18 -8.81 2.82
C ALA A 178 -5.92 -8.97 1.47
N LEU A 179 -7.18 -8.51 1.40
CA LEU A 179 -8.01 -8.53 0.20
C LEU A 179 -8.02 -7.16 -0.51
N ASP A 180 -8.23 -7.16 -1.83
CA ASP A 180 -8.28 -5.93 -2.66
C ASP A 180 -9.55 -5.09 -2.46
N ALA A 181 -10.61 -5.69 -1.89
CA ALA A 181 -11.93 -5.08 -1.70
C ALA A 181 -11.88 -3.69 -1.00
N PRO A 182 -11.16 -3.50 0.13
CA PRO A 182 -11.06 -2.19 0.77
C PRO A 182 -10.42 -1.08 -0.06
N GLU A 183 -9.45 -1.39 -0.93
CA GLU A 183 -8.82 -0.35 -1.76
C GLU A 183 -9.80 0.16 -2.81
N GLN A 184 -10.52 -0.74 -3.46
CA GLN A 184 -11.55 -0.38 -4.43
C GLN A 184 -12.69 0.42 -3.79
N ALA A 185 -13.15 0.02 -2.60
CA ALA A 185 -14.17 0.75 -1.85
C ALA A 185 -13.69 2.15 -1.44
N ALA A 186 -12.43 2.28 -1.01
CA ALA A 186 -11.82 3.58 -0.73
C ALA A 186 -11.71 4.47 -1.98
N LYS A 187 -11.41 3.91 -3.16
CA LYS A 187 -11.43 4.63 -4.45
C LYS A 187 -12.83 5.16 -4.77
N GLN A 188 -13.87 4.34 -4.60
CA GLN A 188 -15.27 4.74 -4.81
C GLN A 188 -15.72 5.86 -3.87
N VAL A 189 -15.40 5.75 -2.58
CA VAL A 189 -15.71 6.80 -1.59
C VAL A 189 -15.04 8.11 -1.95
N ARG A 190 -13.76 8.09 -2.37
CA ARG A 190 -13.06 9.29 -2.83
C ARG A 190 -13.73 9.90 -4.07
N GLY A 191 -14.12 9.08 -5.04
CA GLY A 191 -14.89 9.53 -6.21
C GLY A 191 -16.17 10.25 -5.81
N HIS A 192 -16.94 9.67 -4.89
CA HIS A 192 -18.18 10.28 -4.39
C HIS A 192 -17.95 11.63 -3.67
N LEU A 193 -16.88 11.74 -2.87
CA LEU A 193 -16.51 13.00 -2.21
C LEU A 193 -16.07 14.06 -3.22
N CYS A 194 -15.34 13.68 -4.27
CA CYS A 194 -14.95 14.58 -5.36
C CYS A 194 -16.18 15.09 -6.14
N ALA A 195 -17.11 14.22 -6.50
CA ALA A 195 -18.35 14.61 -7.19
C ALA A 195 -19.19 15.61 -6.37
N ARG A 196 -19.18 15.52 -5.03
CA ARG A 196 -19.84 16.49 -4.15
C ARG A 196 -19.22 17.89 -4.20
N ILE A 197 -17.92 17.98 -4.46
CA ILE A 197 -17.20 19.26 -4.58
C ILE A 197 -17.57 19.95 -5.91
N ALA A 198 -17.72 19.19 -7.00
CA ALA A 198 -18.09 19.70 -8.31
C ALA A 198 -19.47 20.42 -8.31
N VAL A 199 -20.40 20.01 -7.44
CA VAL A 199 -21.74 20.62 -7.31
C VAL A 199 -21.73 21.99 -6.58
N VAL A 200 -20.66 22.36 -5.87
CA VAL A 200 -20.60 23.59 -5.04
C VAL A 200 -19.96 24.80 -5.75
N GLY A 201 -19.60 24.65 -7.03
CA GLY A 201 -19.16 25.76 -7.88
C GLY A 201 -17.64 25.87 -7.98
N ALA A 202 -17.08 24.99 -8.79
CA ALA A 202 -15.86 25.23 -9.54
C ALA A 202 -15.93 24.30 -10.76
N ASP A 203 -15.80 24.86 -11.97
CA ASP A 203 -15.63 24.11 -13.21
C ASP A 203 -14.28 23.36 -13.16
N PHE A 204 -14.25 22.26 -12.42
CA PHE A 204 -13.10 21.38 -12.30
C PHE A 204 -13.60 19.96 -12.49
N TRP A 205 -13.13 19.37 -13.59
CA TRP A 205 -13.28 17.98 -14.04
C TRP A 205 -14.59 17.72 -14.81
N ASP A 206 -14.49 17.76 -16.14
CA ASP A 206 -15.40 17.00 -17.01
C ASP A 206 -15.14 15.51 -16.71
N GLU A 207 -16.10 14.89 -16.04
CA GLU A 207 -16.33 13.46 -16.04
C GLU A 207 -16.99 13.11 -17.38
N ASP A 208 -16.21 12.61 -18.33
CA ASP A 208 -16.71 11.63 -19.29
C ASP A 208 -16.07 10.28 -18.93
N ASP A 209 -16.97 9.44 -18.42
CA ASP A 209 -16.90 8.02 -18.16
C ASP A 209 -16.90 7.23 -19.48
N GLU A 210 -16.69 5.92 -19.34
CA GLU A 210 -16.92 4.85 -20.32
C GLU A 210 -15.81 4.61 -21.35
N GLY A 211 -15.13 3.47 -21.17
CA GLY A 211 -14.08 3.01 -22.05
C GLY A 211 -14.49 2.98 -23.52
N THR A 212 -13.85 3.83 -24.32
CA THR A 212 -13.35 3.50 -25.66
C THR A 212 -12.33 4.57 -26.08
N GLY A 213 -11.11 4.13 -26.38
CA GLY A 213 -10.18 4.87 -27.22
C GLY A 213 -8.88 5.27 -26.53
N ASP A 214 -7.82 4.52 -26.82
CA ASP A 214 -6.47 5.01 -27.13
C ASP A 214 -6.26 6.54 -26.99
N GLU A 215 -6.19 7.05 -25.77
CA GLU A 215 -5.48 8.30 -25.50
C GLU A 215 -4.12 7.91 -24.91
N ASP A 216 -3.06 8.17 -25.69
CA ASP A 216 -1.63 7.95 -25.40
C ASP A 216 -1.17 8.75 -24.17
N TYR A 217 -1.79 8.54 -23.01
CA TYR A 217 -1.24 9.06 -21.78
C TYR A 217 -0.06 8.18 -21.36
N PRO A 218 1.10 8.78 -21.05
CA PRO A 218 2.22 7.99 -20.54
C PRO A 218 1.80 7.31 -19.24
N VAL A 219 2.11 6.01 -19.15
CA VAL A 219 1.88 5.14 -17.99
C VAL A 219 2.38 5.78 -16.69
N LEU A 220 3.50 6.48 -16.77
CA LEU A 220 4.06 7.25 -15.65
C LEU A 220 3.89 8.75 -15.88
N THR A 221 3.35 9.44 -14.88
CA THR A 221 3.43 10.91 -14.81
C THR A 221 4.88 11.38 -14.65
N ALA A 222 5.18 12.62 -14.98
CA ALA A 222 6.53 13.18 -14.82
C ALA A 222 7.05 13.08 -13.38
N ARG A 223 6.17 13.27 -12.39
CA ARG A 223 6.53 13.17 -10.96
C ARG A 223 6.73 11.73 -10.52
N SER A 224 5.88 10.79 -10.98
CA SER A 224 6.07 9.35 -10.74
C SER A 224 7.38 8.85 -11.36
N ALA A 225 7.67 9.22 -12.61
CA ALA A 225 8.92 8.90 -13.29
C ALA A 225 10.15 9.42 -12.52
N ALA A 226 10.10 10.64 -11.98
CA ALA A 226 11.19 11.20 -11.18
C ALA A 226 11.43 10.44 -9.87
N VAL A 227 10.37 10.02 -9.17
CA VAL A 227 10.50 9.22 -7.94
C VAL A 227 10.95 7.79 -8.25
N LEU A 228 10.47 7.17 -9.33
CA LEU A 228 10.92 5.86 -9.77
C LEU A 228 12.40 5.88 -10.16
N ARG A 229 12.84 6.91 -10.88
CA ARG A 229 14.26 7.11 -11.21
C ARG A 229 15.09 7.15 -9.94
N ARG A 230 14.67 7.94 -8.94
CA ARG A 230 15.36 8.04 -7.66
C ARG A 230 15.43 6.69 -6.94
N ALA A 231 14.35 5.92 -6.97
CA ALA A 231 14.30 4.59 -6.37
C ALA A 231 15.28 3.61 -7.04
N LEU A 232 15.36 3.64 -8.38
CA LEU A 232 16.29 2.82 -9.16
C LEU A 232 17.75 3.24 -8.95
N GLU A 233 18.03 4.54 -8.84
CA GLU A 233 19.36 5.06 -8.47
C GLU A 233 19.79 4.55 -7.08
N ASP A 234 18.90 4.63 -6.08
CA ASP A 234 19.17 4.15 -4.72
C ASP A 234 19.42 2.62 -4.70
N LEU A 235 18.65 1.84 -5.48
CA LEU A 235 18.83 0.39 -5.64
C LEU A 235 20.12 0.05 -6.37
N SER A 236 20.48 0.80 -7.41
CA SER A 236 21.76 0.65 -8.11
C SER A 236 22.94 0.89 -7.17
N ASP A 237 22.90 1.96 -6.38
CA ASP A 237 23.95 2.27 -5.40
C ASP A 237 24.07 1.20 -4.31
N GLU A 238 22.97 0.59 -3.90
CA GLU A 238 22.93 -0.58 -3.00
C GLU A 238 23.53 -1.82 -3.67
N ALA A 239 23.08 -2.15 -4.89
CA ALA A 239 23.56 -3.29 -5.66
C ALA A 239 25.06 -3.23 -5.91
N TRP A 240 25.60 -2.08 -6.34
CA TRP A 240 27.03 -1.91 -6.60
C TRP A 240 27.88 -2.03 -5.34
N ARG A 241 27.39 -1.53 -4.19
CA ARG A 241 28.06 -1.74 -2.90
C ARG A 241 28.08 -3.21 -2.50
N GLU A 242 26.98 -3.93 -2.71
CA GLU A 242 26.91 -5.36 -2.44
C GLU A 242 27.74 -6.20 -3.40
N VAL A 243 27.81 -5.85 -4.69
CA VAL A 243 28.71 -6.51 -5.65
C VAL A 243 30.16 -6.43 -5.16
N ALA A 244 30.59 -5.25 -4.70
CA ALA A 244 31.93 -5.04 -4.19
C ALA A 244 32.21 -5.83 -2.90
N SER A 245 31.21 -6.06 -2.05
CA SER A 245 31.36 -6.76 -0.77
C SER A 245 31.23 -8.29 -0.88
N LEU A 246 30.26 -8.78 -1.66
CA LEU A 246 29.93 -10.21 -1.80
C LEU A 246 30.86 -10.93 -2.79
N GLY A 247 31.42 -10.20 -3.76
CA GLY A 247 32.29 -10.77 -4.78
C GLY A 247 31.60 -11.85 -5.62
N GLY A 248 32.29 -12.97 -5.86
CA GLY A 248 31.84 -14.05 -6.73
C GLY A 248 31.14 -15.24 -6.04
N GLU A 249 31.17 -15.29 -4.71
CA GLU A 249 30.73 -16.47 -3.95
C GLU A 249 29.20 -16.59 -3.91
N PRO A 250 28.62 -17.81 -3.92
CA PRO A 250 27.20 -18.02 -3.69
C PRO A 250 26.71 -17.45 -2.37
N LEU A 251 25.44 -17.06 -2.31
CA LEU A 251 24.83 -16.55 -1.09
C LEU A 251 24.44 -17.70 -0.15
N GLY A 252 24.79 -17.55 1.12
CA GLY A 252 24.34 -18.44 2.17
C GLY A 252 22.88 -18.19 2.57
N PRO A 253 22.25 -19.12 3.30
CA PRO A 253 20.92 -18.90 3.86
C PRO A 253 20.93 -17.74 4.87
N GLY A 254 19.90 -16.87 4.80
CA GLY A 254 19.73 -15.74 5.71
C GLY A 254 20.64 -14.54 5.45
N VAL A 255 21.33 -14.49 4.30
CA VAL A 255 22.00 -13.28 3.84
C VAL A 255 20.93 -12.20 3.59
N GLY A 256 21.06 -11.05 4.26
CA GLY A 256 20.21 -9.89 4.02
C GLY A 256 20.75 -8.99 2.91
N GLY A 257 20.11 -7.84 2.71
CA GLY A 257 20.44 -6.91 1.63
C GLY A 257 19.68 -7.20 0.34
N LEU A 258 19.97 -6.43 -0.70
CA LEU A 258 19.27 -6.48 -1.97
C LEU A 258 19.38 -7.87 -2.61
N PHE A 259 20.58 -8.42 -2.75
CA PHE A 259 20.74 -9.75 -3.37
C PHE A 259 20.21 -10.88 -2.48
N GLY A 260 20.16 -10.67 -1.16
CA GLY A 260 19.52 -11.58 -0.22
C GLY A 260 17.99 -11.58 -0.30
N SER A 261 17.40 -10.48 -0.79
CA SER A 261 15.96 -10.34 -1.01
C SER A 261 15.48 -10.80 -2.40
N LEU A 262 16.37 -11.28 -3.27
CA LEU A 262 15.99 -11.84 -4.57
C LEU A 262 15.51 -13.30 -4.44
N PRO A 263 14.82 -13.84 -5.45
CA PRO A 263 14.42 -15.24 -5.49
C PRO A 263 15.58 -16.20 -5.23
N ARG A 264 15.35 -17.28 -4.47
CA ARG A 264 16.39 -18.24 -4.05
C ARG A 264 17.15 -18.87 -5.21
N VAL A 265 16.49 -19.02 -6.36
CA VAL A 265 17.10 -19.51 -7.61
C VAL A 265 18.33 -18.67 -8.02
N THR A 266 18.39 -17.40 -7.63
CA THR A 266 19.51 -16.49 -7.92
C THR A 266 20.71 -16.65 -6.98
N PHE A 267 20.59 -17.38 -5.86
CA PHE A 267 21.62 -17.37 -4.80
C PHE A 267 22.94 -18.00 -5.23
N ASN A 268 22.90 -18.90 -6.23
CA ASN A 268 24.09 -19.52 -6.81
C ASN A 268 24.77 -18.66 -7.89
N GLN A 269 24.22 -17.49 -8.21
CA GLN A 269 24.78 -16.61 -9.24
C GLN A 269 25.99 -15.83 -8.74
N GLY A 270 27.01 -15.73 -9.62
CA GLY A 270 28.29 -15.11 -9.30
C GLY A 270 28.35 -13.60 -9.58
N GLY A 271 29.53 -13.03 -9.32
CA GLY A 271 29.79 -11.59 -9.45
C GLY A 271 29.48 -10.97 -10.83
N PRO A 272 29.71 -11.65 -11.98
CA PRO A 272 29.27 -11.13 -13.29
C PRO A 272 27.76 -10.94 -13.40
N TRP A 273 26.96 -11.89 -12.87
CA TRP A 273 25.51 -11.80 -12.88
C TRP A 273 25.02 -10.68 -11.96
N ARG A 274 25.59 -10.55 -10.76
CA ARG A 274 25.26 -9.46 -9.82
C ARG A 274 25.53 -8.08 -10.43
N ARG A 275 26.61 -7.96 -11.20
CA ARG A 275 26.93 -6.73 -11.95
C ARG A 275 25.90 -6.42 -13.02
N GLN A 276 25.40 -7.43 -13.73
CA GLN A 276 24.31 -7.25 -14.69
C GLN A 276 23.02 -6.80 -13.99
N MET A 277 22.69 -7.37 -12.82
CA MET A 277 21.54 -6.93 -12.03
C MET A 277 21.68 -5.48 -11.55
N ALA A 278 22.84 -5.13 -10.98
CA ALA A 278 23.15 -3.75 -10.59
C ALA A 278 23.02 -2.78 -11.77
N ARG A 279 23.44 -3.23 -12.94
CA ARG A 279 23.40 -2.47 -14.19
C ARG A 279 21.99 -2.33 -14.78
N ALA A 280 21.09 -3.28 -14.54
CA ALA A 280 19.68 -3.17 -14.94
C ALA A 280 19.01 -1.96 -14.27
N PHE A 281 19.28 -1.73 -12.97
CA PHE A 281 18.80 -0.52 -12.28
C PHE A 281 19.33 0.77 -12.91
N ASP A 282 20.63 0.81 -13.25
CA ASP A 282 21.24 1.96 -13.95
C ASP A 282 20.60 2.20 -15.32
N ASP A 283 20.36 1.14 -16.10
CA ASP A 283 19.79 1.24 -17.44
C ASP A 283 18.36 1.78 -17.39
N LEU A 284 17.53 1.30 -16.46
CA LEU A 284 16.16 1.79 -16.26
C LEU A 284 16.12 3.23 -15.73
N ALA A 285 17.02 3.58 -14.80
CA ALA A 285 17.15 4.95 -14.31
C ALA A 285 17.58 5.92 -15.42
N ALA A 286 18.47 5.48 -16.32
CA ALA A 286 18.91 6.25 -17.47
C ALA A 286 17.79 6.49 -18.49
N ASP A 287 16.95 5.48 -18.74
CA ASP A 287 15.77 5.62 -19.61
C ASP A 287 14.82 6.71 -19.06
N LEU A 288 14.50 6.64 -17.77
CA LEU A 288 13.67 7.66 -17.10
C LEU A 288 14.31 9.05 -17.16
N ALA A 289 15.62 9.15 -16.99
CA ALA A 289 16.34 10.41 -17.09
C ALA A 289 16.30 10.99 -18.52
N GLY A 290 16.29 10.11 -19.53
CA GLY A 290 16.18 10.48 -20.94
C GLY A 290 14.76 10.83 -21.39
N GLY A 291 13.75 10.63 -20.54
CA GLY A 291 12.34 10.78 -20.91
C GLY A 291 11.86 9.69 -21.87
N VAL A 292 12.57 8.56 -21.92
CA VAL A 292 12.18 7.38 -22.68
C VAL A 292 11.20 6.58 -21.85
N GLU A 293 10.18 6.03 -22.50
CA GLU A 293 9.26 5.09 -21.87
C GLU A 293 10.03 3.89 -21.31
N VAL A 294 9.74 3.54 -20.05
CA VAL A 294 10.42 2.43 -19.38
C VAL A 294 9.73 1.15 -19.76
N VAL A 295 10.41 0.34 -20.56
CA VAL A 295 9.96 -1.00 -20.92
C VAL A 295 11.09 -1.98 -20.59
N PRO A 296 10.87 -2.97 -19.72
CA PRO A 296 11.88 -3.97 -19.42
C PRO A 296 12.17 -4.81 -20.66
N ARG A 297 13.45 -4.93 -21.02
CA ARG A 297 13.86 -5.66 -22.24
C ARG A 297 14.26 -7.11 -21.97
N CYS A 298 14.34 -7.50 -20.71
CA CYS A 298 14.69 -8.83 -20.24
C CYS A 298 14.19 -9.04 -18.80
N THR A 299 14.15 -10.29 -18.34
CA THR A 299 13.65 -10.68 -17.00
C THR A 299 14.40 -9.98 -15.86
N GLY A 300 15.69 -9.70 -16.04
CA GLY A 300 16.48 -8.96 -15.07
C GLY A 300 16.07 -7.49 -14.94
N GLU A 301 15.70 -6.84 -16.06
CA GLU A 301 15.12 -5.49 -16.05
C GLU A 301 13.70 -5.49 -15.47
N GLU A 302 12.91 -6.51 -15.75
CA GLU A 302 11.57 -6.70 -15.18
C GLU A 302 11.61 -6.81 -13.65
N MET A 303 12.45 -7.72 -13.13
CA MET A 303 12.69 -7.83 -11.68
C MET A 303 13.22 -6.53 -11.09
N ALA A 304 14.14 -5.84 -11.77
CA ALA A 304 14.67 -4.56 -11.31
C ALA A 304 13.58 -3.48 -11.24
N LEU A 305 12.65 -3.46 -12.20
CA LEU A 305 11.54 -2.53 -12.26
C LEU A 305 10.52 -2.80 -11.14
N HIS A 306 10.17 -4.06 -10.87
CA HIS A 306 9.31 -4.40 -9.73
C HIS A 306 9.91 -3.92 -8.39
N LEU A 307 11.21 -4.16 -8.18
CA LEU A 307 11.92 -3.67 -6.99
C LEU A 307 11.96 -2.14 -6.95
N GLY A 308 12.13 -1.50 -8.11
CA GLY A 308 12.09 -0.05 -8.28
C GLY A 308 10.76 0.56 -7.86
N ILE A 309 9.65 -0.01 -8.34
CA ILE A 309 8.28 0.42 -8.00
C ILE A 309 8.02 0.21 -6.51
N ALA A 310 8.39 -0.95 -5.95
CA ALA A 310 8.25 -1.21 -4.52
C ALA A 310 9.04 -0.21 -3.67
N ARG A 311 10.28 0.12 -4.08
CA ARG A 311 11.12 1.13 -3.43
C ARG A 311 10.52 2.54 -3.58
N ALA A 312 9.99 2.90 -4.75
CA ALA A 312 9.33 4.18 -4.98
C ALA A 312 8.06 4.37 -4.13
N ARG A 313 7.25 3.32 -3.97
CA ARG A 313 6.12 3.27 -3.04
C ARG A 313 6.57 3.47 -1.60
N ALA A 314 7.67 2.83 -1.20
CA ALA A 314 8.25 3.01 0.14
C ALA A 314 8.80 4.44 0.35
N LEU A 315 9.43 5.05 -0.66
CA LEU A 315 9.92 6.44 -0.60
C LEU A 315 8.76 7.43 -0.45
N THR A 316 7.70 7.27 -1.25
CA THR A 316 6.49 8.10 -1.19
C THR A 316 5.87 8.09 0.21
N ARG A 317 5.78 6.89 0.82
CA ARG A 317 5.20 6.70 2.15
C ARG A 317 6.09 7.22 3.29
N ASN A 318 7.38 6.89 3.23
CA ASN A 318 8.28 7.01 4.39
C ASN A 318 9.23 8.21 4.32
N ARG A 319 9.42 8.80 3.14
CA ARG A 319 10.40 9.88 2.88
C ARG A 319 9.78 11.06 2.10
N PRO A 320 8.66 11.65 2.56
CA PRO A 320 7.91 12.66 1.80
C PRO A 320 8.72 13.92 1.46
N ARG A 321 9.73 14.28 2.28
CA ARG A 321 10.64 15.41 1.96
C ARG A 321 11.53 15.11 0.75
N LEU A 322 12.09 13.90 0.69
CA LEU A 322 12.91 13.48 -0.44
C LEU A 322 12.07 13.39 -1.72
N VAL A 323 10.81 12.95 -1.61
CA VAL A 323 9.86 12.96 -2.74
C VAL A 323 9.60 14.39 -3.21
N ALA A 324 9.27 15.31 -2.29
CA ALA A 324 9.05 16.72 -2.63
C ALA A 324 10.27 17.36 -3.31
N GLU A 325 11.48 17.04 -2.86
CA GLU A 325 12.73 17.47 -3.50
C GLU A 325 12.89 16.86 -4.91
N SER A 326 12.58 15.57 -5.06
CA SER A 326 12.73 14.84 -6.33
C SER A 326 11.77 15.32 -7.42
N VAL A 327 10.61 15.85 -7.03
CA VAL A 327 9.56 16.32 -7.96
C VAL A 327 9.50 17.85 -8.07
N ALA A 328 10.42 18.56 -7.41
CA ALA A 328 10.43 20.01 -7.39
C ALA A 328 10.51 20.60 -8.81
N GLY A 329 9.54 21.43 -9.18
CA GLY A 329 9.47 22.07 -10.50
C GLY A 329 8.80 21.23 -11.59
N LEU A 330 8.32 20.03 -11.28
CA LEU A 330 7.51 19.22 -12.20
C LEU A 330 6.01 19.50 -12.03
N PRO A 331 5.22 19.45 -13.12
CA PRO A 331 3.76 19.65 -13.06
C PRO A 331 3.08 18.58 -12.21
N GLU A 332 2.00 18.95 -11.53
CA GLU A 332 1.13 18.03 -10.78
C GLU A 332 0.20 17.30 -11.72
N ASP A 333 0.00 16.01 -11.48
CA ASP A 333 -0.99 15.18 -12.16
C ASP A 333 -1.77 14.37 -11.10
N ARG A 334 -3.07 14.21 -11.30
CA ARG A 334 -3.94 13.44 -10.40
C ARG A 334 -3.53 11.97 -10.25
N ARG A 335 -2.77 11.44 -11.23
CA ARG A 335 -2.24 10.07 -11.26
C ARG A 335 -0.87 9.95 -10.61
N ASP A 336 -0.31 11.05 -10.09
CA ASP A 336 0.97 11.03 -9.41
C ASP A 336 0.99 9.96 -8.31
N PHE A 337 2.05 9.15 -8.31
CA PHE A 337 2.30 8.10 -7.32
C PHE A 337 1.25 6.97 -7.31
N GLY A 338 0.50 6.79 -8.40
CA GLY A 338 -0.37 5.64 -8.65
C GLY A 338 0.40 4.35 -8.96
N TRP A 339 1.20 3.87 -8.00
CA TRP A 339 2.14 2.75 -8.19
C TRP A 339 1.48 1.41 -8.53
N GLU A 340 0.22 1.21 -8.14
CA GLU A 340 -0.58 0.03 -8.47
C GLU A 340 -0.84 -0.02 -9.98
N ALA A 341 -1.44 1.04 -10.52
CA ALA A 341 -1.72 1.17 -11.96
C ALA A 341 -0.41 1.12 -12.79
N ALA A 342 0.65 1.76 -12.32
CA ALA A 342 1.96 1.66 -12.97
C ALA A 342 2.49 0.21 -12.98
N SER A 343 2.20 -0.60 -11.95
CA SER A 343 2.61 -2.00 -11.92
C SER A 343 1.71 -2.91 -12.76
N GLU A 344 0.52 -2.49 -13.13
CA GLU A 344 -0.35 -3.23 -14.07
C GLU A 344 -0.03 -2.87 -15.52
N GLU A 345 0.33 -1.60 -15.78
CA GLU A 345 0.52 -1.09 -17.14
C GLU A 345 1.96 -1.23 -17.66
N LEU A 346 2.99 -1.26 -16.80
CA LEU A 346 4.40 -1.35 -17.21
C LEU A 346 4.87 -2.78 -17.54
N PHE A 347 4.06 -3.79 -17.27
CA PHE A 347 4.44 -5.19 -17.42
C PHE A 347 3.41 -5.93 -18.28
N GLU A 348 3.89 -6.73 -19.23
CA GLU A 348 3.00 -7.59 -20.03
C GLU A 348 2.45 -8.77 -19.19
N ASP A 349 3.27 -9.28 -18.27
CA ASP A 349 2.92 -10.30 -17.29
C ASP A 349 3.73 -10.13 -15.98
N GLY A 350 3.43 -10.94 -14.96
CA GLY A 350 4.09 -10.90 -13.64
C GLY A 350 4.82 -12.20 -13.30
N ASP A 351 5.20 -12.98 -14.31
CA ASP A 351 5.67 -14.36 -14.12
C ASP A 351 6.98 -14.43 -13.34
N VAL A 352 7.82 -13.40 -13.43
CA VAL A 352 9.07 -13.33 -12.67
C VAL A 352 8.84 -13.32 -11.15
N LEU A 353 7.67 -12.84 -10.68
CA LEU A 353 7.33 -12.81 -9.27
C LEU A 353 6.98 -14.21 -8.73
N MET A 354 6.60 -15.16 -9.58
CA MET A 354 6.35 -16.54 -9.19
C MET A 354 7.61 -17.22 -8.63
N LEU A 355 8.81 -16.72 -8.96
CA LEU A 355 10.08 -17.23 -8.44
C LEU A 355 10.26 -17.00 -6.93
N PHE A 356 9.43 -16.17 -6.29
CA PHE A 356 9.40 -16.00 -4.84
C PHE A 356 8.62 -17.10 -4.11
N ASP A 357 7.70 -17.78 -4.79
CA ASP A 357 6.89 -18.85 -4.20
C ASP A 357 7.68 -20.17 -4.19
N GLN A 358 8.03 -20.62 -2.99
CA GLN A 358 8.74 -21.89 -2.79
C GLN A 358 7.94 -23.10 -3.26
N SER A 359 6.60 -23.01 -3.33
CA SER A 359 5.75 -24.07 -3.84
C SER A 359 5.92 -24.29 -5.35
N LEU A 360 6.49 -23.30 -6.04
CA LEU A 360 6.76 -23.29 -7.47
C LEU A 360 8.25 -23.49 -7.79
N ASP A 361 9.08 -23.86 -6.80
CA ASP A 361 10.51 -24.17 -7.02
C ASP A 361 10.66 -25.16 -8.19
N GLY A 362 11.46 -24.79 -9.19
CA GLY A 362 11.66 -25.55 -10.42
C GLY A 362 10.86 -25.04 -11.62
N ILE A 363 9.98 -24.05 -11.45
CA ILE A 363 9.24 -23.39 -12.55
C ILE A 363 10.16 -22.60 -13.48
N GLU A 364 11.36 -22.21 -13.04
CA GLU A 364 12.36 -21.54 -13.88
C GLU A 364 12.89 -22.42 -15.02
N ASN A 365 12.72 -23.75 -14.89
CA ASN A 365 13.26 -24.70 -15.84
C ASN A 365 12.35 -24.78 -17.08
N SER A 366 12.91 -24.53 -18.26
CA SER A 366 12.17 -24.61 -19.54
C SER A 366 11.60 -26.00 -19.87
N GLY A 367 12.04 -27.04 -19.15
CA GLY A 367 11.49 -28.40 -19.21
C GLY A 367 10.29 -28.65 -18.28
N ASN A 368 9.90 -27.68 -17.45
CA ASN A 368 8.77 -27.80 -16.53
C ASN A 368 7.44 -27.66 -17.29
N GLU A 369 6.48 -28.54 -17.02
CA GLU A 369 5.18 -28.54 -17.71
C GLU A 369 4.38 -27.27 -17.43
N ALA A 370 4.44 -26.70 -16.22
CA ALA A 370 3.76 -25.46 -15.86
C ALA A 370 4.38 -24.25 -16.59
N ASN A 371 5.72 -24.20 -16.67
CA ASN A 371 6.45 -23.18 -17.42
C ASN A 371 6.04 -23.19 -18.90
N GLN A 372 6.01 -24.37 -19.53
CA GLN A 372 5.61 -24.54 -20.93
C GLN A 372 4.14 -24.22 -21.17
N ALA A 373 3.26 -24.60 -20.23
CA ALA A 373 1.82 -24.35 -20.33
C ALA A 373 1.48 -22.85 -20.23
N LEU A 374 2.24 -22.10 -19.44
CA LEU A 374 2.07 -20.66 -19.26
C LEU A 374 2.85 -19.82 -20.30
N GLY A 375 3.74 -20.46 -21.07
CA GLY A 375 4.51 -19.77 -22.11
C GLY A 375 5.66 -18.92 -21.57
N MET A 376 6.09 -19.19 -20.34
CA MET A 376 7.16 -18.46 -19.65
C MET A 376 8.48 -18.53 -20.41
N VAL A 377 9.21 -17.42 -20.46
CA VAL A 377 10.52 -17.33 -21.10
C VAL A 377 11.58 -16.77 -20.15
N ASN A 378 12.81 -17.26 -20.28
CA ASN A 378 14.02 -16.72 -19.62
C ASN A 378 13.97 -16.63 -18.08
N LEU A 379 13.12 -17.41 -17.39
CA LEU A 379 13.04 -17.41 -15.92
C LEU A 379 14.27 -18.01 -15.22
N ALA A 380 15.05 -18.85 -15.90
CA ALA A 380 16.31 -19.35 -15.36
C ALA A 380 17.31 -18.18 -15.18
N PRO A 381 17.96 -18.03 -14.01
CA PRO A 381 18.81 -16.85 -13.75
C PRO A 381 19.93 -16.61 -14.76
N VAL A 382 20.45 -17.67 -15.39
CA VAL A 382 21.46 -17.54 -16.44
C VAL A 382 20.96 -16.79 -17.68
N ASP A 383 19.64 -16.84 -17.92
CA ASP A 383 18.97 -16.24 -19.07
C ASP A 383 18.32 -14.88 -18.75
N TRP A 384 18.35 -14.42 -17.49
CA TRP A 384 17.66 -13.19 -17.07
C TRP A 384 18.04 -11.95 -17.87
N PHE A 385 19.27 -11.89 -18.40
CA PHE A 385 19.76 -10.74 -19.17
C PHE A 385 19.78 -11.00 -20.68
N THR A 386 19.17 -12.09 -21.13
CA THR A 386 18.84 -12.35 -22.53
C THR A 386 17.64 -11.49 -22.89
N ALA A 387 17.74 -10.73 -23.99
CA ALA A 387 16.64 -9.86 -24.41
C ALA A 387 15.42 -10.69 -24.83
N PHE A 388 14.22 -10.21 -24.48
CA PHE A 388 12.96 -10.78 -24.93
C PHE A 388 12.82 -10.65 -26.45
N ASP A 389 13.19 -9.49 -26.98
CA ASP A 389 13.34 -9.23 -28.41
C ASP A 389 14.77 -8.75 -28.71
N ALA A 390 15.43 -9.42 -29.65
CA ALA A 390 16.78 -9.10 -30.08
C ALA A 390 16.90 -7.70 -30.69
N ASP A 391 15.84 -7.18 -31.32
CA ASP A 391 15.84 -5.86 -31.97
C ASP A 391 15.81 -4.72 -30.94
N PHE A 392 15.36 -4.99 -29.72
CA PHE A 392 15.30 -4.02 -28.62
C PHE A 392 16.41 -4.22 -27.57
N ALA A 393 17.32 -5.17 -27.79
CA ALA A 393 18.40 -5.48 -26.88
C ALA A 393 19.25 -4.24 -26.53
N ARG A 394 19.64 -4.14 -25.26
CA ARG A 394 20.57 -3.10 -24.81
C ARG A 394 21.93 -3.26 -25.50
N ASP A 395 22.58 -2.15 -25.83
CA ASP A 395 23.93 -2.14 -26.42
C ASP A 395 24.92 -2.96 -25.55
N PRO A 396 25.51 -4.06 -26.04
CA PRO A 396 26.45 -4.86 -25.26
C PRO A 396 27.74 -4.11 -24.90
N GLY A 397 28.07 -3.00 -25.59
CA GLY A 397 29.24 -2.16 -25.36
C GLY A 397 29.11 -1.14 -24.23
N ARG A 398 27.92 -1.01 -23.61
CA ARG A 398 27.60 0.03 -22.61
C ARG A 398 28.44 -0.03 -21.32
N GLY A 399 29.11 -1.16 -21.05
CA GLY A 399 30.04 -1.32 -19.93
C GLY A 399 29.37 -1.33 -18.55
N PHE A 400 30.18 -1.35 -17.50
CA PHE A 400 29.74 -1.31 -16.09
C PHE A 400 30.25 -0.02 -15.42
N ARG A 401 29.70 0.36 -14.25
CA ARG A 401 30.31 1.42 -13.44
C ARG A 401 31.77 1.04 -13.15
N ASN A 402 32.69 1.98 -13.40
CA ASN A 402 34.07 1.78 -12.98
C ASN A 402 34.13 1.80 -11.45
N PRO A 403 34.84 0.86 -10.81
CA PRO A 403 34.96 0.80 -9.36
C PRO A 403 35.65 2.02 -8.75
#